data_AF-C0PUK2-F1
#
_entry.id   AF-C0PUK2-F1
#
_cell.length_a   1.000
_cell.length_b   1.000
_cell.length_c   1.000
_cell.angle_alpha   90.00
_cell.angle_beta   90.00
_cell.angle_gamma   90.00
#
_symmetry.space_group_name_H-M   'P 1'
#
loop_
_entity.id
_entity.type
_entity.pdbx_description
1 polymer ?
#
loop_
_entity_poly.entity_id
_entity_poly.type
_entity_poly.pdbx_seq_one_letter_code
_entity_poly.pdbx_strand_id
1 'polypeptide(L)'
;KIEANEFHYQEQTDPIEYVENICENMQLFPKEDFLTGDQLMFEYNPEVISLALALLTPERANLLLLSPEHEGHCAHKEKWFGTNYSIEDLPEEWAQRWAGDFDLNPDLHLPAENKFIATDFTLKPSDCPDTEVPVRIVNNERGCLWFKKDNKFKIPKAYVRFNLLSPMIQKSPENLVLFDVFVNILAHNLAEPAYEADVAQLEYKLIAGEHGLVIRVKGFNHKLPLLLNLIVDHLADFTAEPGVFNMFAEQLKKTYFNILIKPERLGKDVRLLILEHCRWSVIQKYQAIMKGLTVDDLMTFVSGLKAQLYTEGLVQGNFTSTESMKFLQYFIDKLQFKRLSVEVPVLFRVVELPQKPYLCKVKSLNKGDANSEVTVYYQSGLKNLREHTLMELLVMHMEEPCFDFLRTKETLGYQVYPTCRNTSGVLGFSITVETQATKFNTDYVETKIEEFLVSFGEKMTNLTDEAFKTQVTALIKLKECEDTHLGEEVDRNWFEVVTQQYVFDRLNREIEALKLITKAELVSWFMEHRDTTSKKLSVHVVGFGEEENDQAGQSSCGPNPAEGNEDQGQALKTSSYGEVSKLTFLPASPMLADATLINDIRAFTSSLTLYPYHKILK
;
A
#
# COMPACT_ATOMS: atom_id res chain seq x y z
N LYS A 1 -29.47 -7.90 13.34
CA LYS A 1 -29.45 -9.16 12.52
C LYS A 1 -28.10 -9.31 11.84
N ILE A 2 -27.62 -8.24 11.22
CA ILE A 2 -26.31 -8.17 10.59
C ILE A 2 -25.21 -8.48 11.62
N GLU A 3 -25.26 -7.80 12.77
CA GLU A 3 -24.33 -7.95 13.89
C GLU A 3 -24.34 -9.39 14.44
N ALA A 4 -25.53 -9.95 14.62
CA ALA A 4 -25.69 -11.33 15.10
C ALA A 4 -25.09 -12.36 14.13
N ASN A 5 -25.25 -12.17 12.82
CA ASN A 5 -24.64 -13.04 11.81
C ASN A 5 -23.12 -12.86 11.79
N GLU A 6 -22.62 -11.63 11.91
CA GLU A 6 -21.19 -11.36 11.91
C GLU A 6 -20.51 -11.97 13.13
N PHE A 7 -21.09 -11.83 14.32
CA PHE A 7 -20.60 -12.50 15.53
C PHE A 7 -20.62 -14.03 15.41
N HIS A 8 -21.71 -14.60 14.88
CA HIS A 8 -21.85 -16.05 14.76
C HIS A 8 -20.83 -16.68 13.79
N TYR A 9 -20.43 -15.95 12.75
CA TYR A 9 -19.46 -16.37 11.74
C TYR A 9 -18.18 -15.52 11.78
N GLN A 10 -17.83 -15.02 12.97
CA GLN A 10 -16.64 -14.22 13.16
C GLN A 10 -15.40 -15.08 12.86
N GLU A 11 -14.50 -14.54 12.05
CA GLU A 11 -13.20 -15.16 11.81
C GLU A 11 -12.29 -14.95 13.02
N GLN A 12 -11.31 -15.85 13.20
CA GLN A 12 -10.31 -15.67 14.24
C GLN A 12 -9.54 -14.37 13.99
N THR A 13 -9.50 -13.50 14.99
CA THR A 13 -8.74 -12.24 14.97
C THR A 13 -7.31 -12.47 15.46
N ASP A 14 -6.45 -11.49 15.24
CA ASP A 14 -5.10 -11.51 15.80
C ASP A 14 -5.16 -11.68 17.34
N PRO A 15 -4.36 -12.58 17.94
CA PRO A 15 -4.42 -12.84 19.38
C PRO A 15 -4.11 -11.62 20.26
N ILE A 16 -3.27 -10.69 19.80
CA ILE A 16 -2.93 -9.48 20.56
C ILE A 16 -4.13 -8.54 20.55
N GLU A 17 -4.67 -8.24 19.37
CA GLU A 17 -5.87 -7.40 19.22
C GLU A 17 -7.06 -7.98 20.00
N TYR A 18 -7.23 -9.30 19.98
CA TYR A 18 -8.31 -9.99 20.70
C TYR A 18 -8.20 -9.82 22.21
N VAL A 19 -6.99 -9.96 22.78
CA VAL A 19 -6.78 -9.77 24.21
C VAL A 19 -6.98 -8.32 24.60
N GLU A 20 -6.51 -7.37 23.80
CA GLU A 20 -6.71 -5.93 24.02
C GLU A 20 -8.20 -5.59 24.06
N ASN A 21 -8.97 -5.99 23.05
CA ASN A 21 -10.41 -5.75 22.98
C ASN A 21 -11.17 -6.36 24.19
N ILE A 22 -10.88 -7.60 24.57
CA ILE A 22 -11.52 -8.22 25.74
C ILE A 22 -11.18 -7.45 27.02
N CYS A 23 -9.93 -7.02 27.20
CA CYS A 23 -9.53 -6.26 28.39
C CYS A 23 -10.30 -4.95 28.53
N GLU A 24 -10.60 -4.29 27.41
CA GLU A 24 -11.45 -3.09 27.38
C GLU A 24 -12.91 -3.43 27.73
N ASN A 25 -13.47 -4.47 27.11
CA ASN A 25 -14.83 -4.93 27.39
C ASN A 25 -15.04 -5.31 28.86
N MET A 26 -14.02 -5.85 29.52
CA MET A 26 -14.05 -6.18 30.94
C MET A 26 -14.25 -4.97 31.87
N GLN A 27 -13.97 -3.75 31.40
CA GLN A 27 -14.19 -2.51 32.16
C GLN A 27 -15.59 -1.94 31.96
N LEU A 28 -16.26 -2.30 30.87
CA LEU A 28 -17.52 -1.68 30.42
C LEU A 28 -18.74 -2.56 30.63
N PHE A 29 -18.59 -3.88 30.48
CA PHE A 29 -19.69 -4.83 30.45
C PHE A 29 -19.66 -5.79 31.64
N PRO A 30 -20.80 -6.38 32.03
CA PRO A 30 -20.81 -7.49 32.97
C PRO A 30 -20.12 -8.73 32.35
N LYS A 31 -19.75 -9.69 33.21
CA LYS A 31 -18.94 -10.85 32.83
C LYS A 31 -19.54 -11.68 31.69
N GLU A 32 -20.86 -11.84 31.72
CA GLU A 32 -21.64 -12.54 30.71
C GLU A 32 -21.55 -11.90 29.31
N ASP A 33 -21.22 -10.61 29.23
CA ASP A 33 -21.24 -9.82 28.00
C ASP A 33 -19.84 -9.40 27.53
N PHE A 34 -18.75 -9.93 28.10
CA PHE A 34 -17.39 -9.58 27.67
C PHE A 34 -17.11 -9.82 26.18
N LEU A 35 -17.82 -10.77 25.56
CA LEU A 35 -17.67 -11.11 24.13
C LEU A 35 -18.78 -10.52 23.25
N THR A 36 -19.89 -10.10 23.84
CA THR A 36 -21.12 -9.75 23.11
C THR A 36 -21.58 -8.32 23.34
N GLY A 37 -21.10 -7.66 24.40
CA GLY A 37 -21.60 -6.36 24.85
C GLY A 37 -21.32 -5.21 23.89
N ASP A 38 -20.17 -5.22 23.21
CA ASP A 38 -19.80 -4.24 22.20
C ASP A 38 -20.29 -4.57 20.79
N GLN A 39 -20.74 -5.82 20.55
CA GLN A 39 -21.10 -6.30 19.22
C GLN A 39 -22.60 -6.53 19.00
N LEU A 40 -23.32 -7.06 19.98
CA LEU A 40 -24.71 -7.48 19.81
C LEU A 40 -25.69 -6.42 20.32
N MET A 41 -26.79 -6.27 19.59
CA MET A 41 -27.94 -5.48 20.01
C MET A 41 -29.02 -6.40 20.58
N PHE A 42 -29.30 -6.26 21.88
CA PHE A 42 -30.22 -7.17 22.61
C PHE A 42 -31.67 -6.68 22.63
N GLU A 43 -31.89 -5.38 22.82
CA GLU A 43 -33.22 -4.79 23.02
C GLU A 43 -33.44 -3.59 22.10
N TYR A 44 -34.63 -3.52 21.50
CA TYR A 44 -35.08 -2.32 20.79
C TYR A 44 -35.86 -1.43 21.76
N ASN A 45 -35.28 -0.28 22.11
CA ASN A 45 -35.91 0.71 22.98
C ASN A 45 -36.13 2.04 22.24
N PRO A 46 -37.36 2.32 21.76
CA PRO A 46 -37.66 3.55 21.03
C PRO A 46 -37.53 4.81 21.91
N GLU A 47 -37.74 4.71 23.22
CA GLU A 47 -37.63 5.85 24.13
C GLU A 47 -36.20 6.37 24.23
N VAL A 48 -35.22 5.46 24.31
CA VAL A 48 -33.79 5.82 24.30
C VAL A 48 -33.41 6.49 22.98
N ILE A 49 -33.89 5.98 21.85
CA ILE A 49 -33.66 6.59 20.53
C ILE A 49 -34.26 8.00 20.49
N SER A 50 -35.51 8.17 20.93
CA SER A 50 -36.16 9.49 20.97
C SER A 50 -35.45 10.47 21.91
N LEU A 51 -34.97 10.00 23.07
CA LEU A 51 -34.20 10.83 24.00
C LEU A 51 -32.88 11.30 23.38
N ALA A 52 -32.16 10.41 22.69
CA ALA A 52 -30.92 10.78 22.00
C ALA A 52 -31.18 11.77 20.86
N LEU A 53 -32.20 11.51 20.02
CA LEU A 53 -32.60 12.41 18.92
C LEU A 53 -32.99 13.81 19.43
N ALA A 54 -33.65 13.89 20.59
CA ALA A 54 -34.01 15.17 21.20
C ALA A 54 -32.80 16.02 21.64
N LEU A 55 -31.60 15.44 21.74
CA LEU A 55 -30.36 16.19 22.03
C LEU A 55 -29.71 16.73 20.75
N LEU A 56 -30.06 16.21 19.57
CA LEU A 56 -29.48 16.60 18.29
C LEU A 56 -30.12 17.89 17.78
N THR A 57 -29.92 18.98 18.52
CA THR A 57 -30.40 20.32 18.17
C THR A 57 -29.24 21.24 17.80
N PRO A 58 -29.45 22.24 16.92
CA PRO A 58 -28.41 23.17 16.50
C PRO A 58 -27.74 23.92 17.66
N GLU A 59 -28.48 24.22 18.73
CA GLU A 59 -27.96 24.92 19.93
C GLU A 59 -26.96 24.08 20.74
N ARG A 60 -26.93 22.77 20.51
CA ARG A 60 -26.02 21.82 21.18
C ARG A 60 -24.86 21.38 20.27
N ALA A 61 -24.84 21.84 19.02
CA ALA A 61 -23.83 21.47 18.05
C ALA A 61 -22.54 22.27 18.25
N ASN A 62 -21.39 21.60 18.11
CA ASN A 62 -20.10 22.24 17.94
C ASN A 62 -19.68 22.06 16.48
N LEU A 63 -19.54 23.17 15.74
CA LEU A 63 -19.11 23.14 14.35
C LEU A 63 -17.61 23.34 14.26
N LEU A 64 -16.89 22.39 13.66
CA LEU A 64 -15.46 22.46 13.43
C LEU A 64 -15.19 22.58 11.92
N LEU A 65 -14.72 23.73 11.47
CA LEU A 65 -14.35 23.97 10.08
C LEU A 65 -12.83 23.86 9.92
N LEU A 66 -12.40 22.98 9.02
CA LEU A 66 -10.98 22.78 8.68
C LEU A 66 -10.77 23.22 7.24
N SER A 67 -10.06 24.33 7.03
CA SER A 67 -9.72 24.83 5.69
C SER A 67 -8.36 25.54 5.67
N PRO A 68 -7.48 25.23 4.69
CA PRO A 68 -6.21 25.94 4.50
C PRO A 68 -6.37 27.45 4.26
N GLU A 69 -7.54 27.90 3.80
CA GLU A 69 -7.81 29.31 3.52
C GLU A 69 -7.79 30.20 4.79
N HIS A 70 -7.87 29.58 5.97
CA HIS A 70 -7.80 30.27 7.26
C HIS A 70 -6.35 30.43 7.77
N GLU A 71 -5.35 30.01 7.02
CA GLU A 71 -3.94 30.20 7.38
C GLU A 71 -3.63 31.70 7.57
N GLY A 72 -3.04 32.04 8.72
CA GLY A 72 -2.75 33.43 9.11
C GLY A 72 -3.94 34.23 9.66
N HIS A 73 -5.15 33.69 9.60
CA HIS A 73 -6.38 34.31 10.14
C HIS A 73 -6.78 33.76 11.51
N CYS A 74 -6.16 32.67 11.95
CA CYS A 74 -6.42 32.05 13.25
C CYS A 74 -5.72 32.79 14.40
N ALA A 75 -6.49 33.20 15.41
CA ALA A 75 -5.98 34.00 16.53
C ALA A 75 -5.32 33.16 17.65
N HIS A 76 -5.65 31.87 17.72
CA HIS A 76 -5.16 30.97 18.76
C HIS A 76 -4.23 29.91 18.20
N LYS A 77 -3.40 29.37 19.10
CA LYS A 77 -2.47 28.29 18.81
C LYS A 77 -2.55 27.26 19.91
N GLU A 78 -2.88 26.03 19.54
CA GLU A 78 -2.91 24.89 20.47
C GLU A 78 -1.49 24.63 21.00
N LYS A 79 -1.39 24.29 22.27
CA LYS A 79 -0.13 24.25 23.02
C LYS A 79 0.84 23.17 22.54
N TRP A 80 0.36 21.97 22.22
CA TRP A 80 1.19 20.79 22.05
C TRP A 80 1.64 20.58 20.60
N PHE A 81 0.69 20.68 19.67
CA PHE A 81 0.94 20.50 18.24
C PHE A 81 1.11 21.83 17.51
N GLY A 82 0.80 22.95 18.17
CA GLY A 82 0.89 24.26 17.53
C GLY A 82 -0.19 24.50 16.49
N THR A 83 -1.28 23.72 16.50
CA THR A 83 -2.40 23.87 15.56
C THR A 83 -3.01 25.25 15.72
N ASN A 84 -3.02 26.05 14.65
CA ASN A 84 -3.68 27.34 14.68
C ASN A 84 -5.20 27.15 14.55
N TYR A 85 -5.97 27.86 15.38
CA TYR A 85 -7.42 27.82 15.35
C TYR A 85 -8.04 29.16 15.79
N SER A 86 -9.31 29.36 15.49
CA SER A 86 -10.13 30.44 16.05
C SER A 86 -11.39 29.84 16.64
N ILE A 87 -11.99 30.55 17.59
CA ILE A 87 -13.31 30.23 18.13
C ILE A 87 -14.18 31.45 17.86
N GLU A 88 -15.34 31.21 17.27
CA GLU A 88 -16.33 32.23 16.96
C GLU A 88 -17.71 31.75 17.41
N ASP A 89 -18.51 32.67 17.94
CA ASP A 89 -19.91 32.41 18.22
C ASP A 89 -20.68 32.33 16.90
N LEU A 90 -21.68 31.45 16.85
CA LEU A 90 -22.53 31.32 15.68
C LEU A 90 -23.28 32.64 15.41
N PRO A 91 -23.25 33.16 14.17
CA PRO A 91 -23.99 34.36 13.83
C PRO A 91 -25.49 34.21 14.10
N GLU A 92 -26.13 35.27 14.60
CA GLU A 92 -27.53 35.24 15.03
C GLU A 92 -28.50 34.86 13.89
N GLU A 93 -28.13 35.15 12.63
CA GLU A 93 -28.88 34.72 11.45
C GLU A 93 -29.10 33.20 11.38
N TRP A 94 -28.10 32.40 11.78
CA TRP A 94 -28.20 30.94 11.77
C TRP A 94 -29.09 30.45 12.91
N ALA A 95 -28.98 31.05 14.09
CA ALA A 95 -29.87 30.76 15.21
C ALA A 95 -31.34 31.05 14.84
N GLN A 96 -31.61 32.18 14.18
CA GLN A 96 -32.96 32.52 13.71
C GLN A 96 -33.46 31.57 12.62
N ARG A 97 -32.58 31.19 11.68
CA ARG A 97 -32.93 30.25 10.61
C ARG A 97 -33.24 28.86 11.15
N TRP A 98 -32.46 28.37 12.11
CA TRP A 98 -32.63 27.06 12.71
C TRP A 98 -33.80 26.96 13.68
N ALA A 99 -34.21 28.08 14.28
CA ALA A 99 -35.40 28.16 15.13
C ALA A 99 -36.74 28.10 14.33
N GLY A 100 -36.69 28.22 13.00
CA GLY A 100 -37.86 28.14 12.13
C GLY A 100 -38.22 26.70 11.73
N ASP A 101 -39.48 26.50 11.31
CA ASP A 101 -39.91 25.24 10.72
C ASP A 101 -39.35 25.11 9.30
N PHE A 102 -38.56 24.05 9.06
CA PHE A 102 -38.08 23.72 7.71
C PHE A 102 -39.13 22.89 6.97
N ASP A 103 -39.31 23.20 5.68
CA ASP A 103 -40.04 22.31 4.79
C ASP A 103 -39.31 20.97 4.68
N LEU A 104 -40.06 19.87 4.83
CA LEU A 104 -39.50 18.53 4.66
C LEU A 104 -38.99 18.36 3.23
N ASN A 105 -37.69 18.08 3.09
CA ASN A 105 -37.10 17.79 1.80
C ASN A 105 -37.50 16.36 1.37
N PRO A 106 -38.25 16.16 0.27
CA PRO A 106 -38.66 14.83 -0.19
C PRO A 106 -37.47 13.92 -0.58
N ASP A 107 -36.30 14.50 -0.86
CA ASP A 107 -35.07 13.74 -1.15
C ASP A 107 -34.49 13.08 0.11
N LEU A 108 -34.89 13.52 1.31
CA LEU A 108 -34.49 12.93 2.59
C LEU A 108 -35.54 11.92 3.04
N HIS A 109 -35.29 10.65 2.77
CA HIS A 109 -36.18 9.55 3.17
C HIS A 109 -35.41 8.45 3.91
N LEU A 110 -36.14 7.60 4.63
CA LEU A 110 -35.56 6.40 5.23
C LEU A 110 -35.10 5.43 4.13
N PRO A 111 -34.02 4.66 4.37
CA PRO A 111 -33.54 3.69 3.40
C PRO A 111 -34.59 2.59 3.14
N ALA A 112 -34.56 2.02 1.93
CA ALA A 112 -35.35 0.85 1.59
C ALA A 112 -34.80 -0.40 2.29
N GLU A 113 -35.54 -1.51 2.20
CA GLU A 113 -35.05 -2.79 2.72
C GLU A 113 -33.80 -3.25 1.96
N ASN A 114 -32.72 -3.48 2.71
CA ASN A 114 -31.42 -3.83 2.16
C ASN A 114 -31.41 -5.27 1.59
N LYS A 115 -31.30 -5.36 0.27
CA LYS A 115 -31.30 -6.63 -0.50
C LYS A 115 -30.02 -7.47 -0.35
N PHE A 116 -28.94 -6.87 0.16
CA PHE A 116 -27.64 -7.51 0.36
C PHE A 116 -27.53 -8.25 1.71
N ILE A 117 -28.52 -8.13 2.59
CA ILE A 117 -28.53 -8.92 3.83
C ILE A 117 -28.60 -10.42 3.47
N ALA A 118 -27.61 -11.18 3.91
CA ALA A 118 -27.55 -12.61 3.68
C ALA A 118 -28.61 -13.35 4.54
N THR A 119 -29.34 -14.26 3.89
CA THR A 119 -30.32 -15.15 4.55
C THR A 119 -30.03 -16.64 4.36
N ASP A 120 -29.06 -16.97 3.48
CA ASP A 120 -28.61 -18.33 3.21
C ASP A 120 -27.14 -18.44 3.64
N PHE A 121 -26.90 -19.32 4.62
CA PHE A 121 -25.59 -19.61 5.19
C PHE A 121 -25.20 -21.08 4.96
N THR A 122 -25.86 -21.76 4.02
CA THR A 122 -25.59 -23.17 3.74
C THR A 122 -24.17 -23.36 3.19
N LEU A 123 -23.45 -24.30 3.78
CA LEU A 123 -22.16 -24.73 3.25
C LEU A 123 -22.39 -25.64 2.04
N LYS A 124 -21.95 -25.18 0.88
CA LYS A 124 -22.17 -25.89 -0.39
C LYS A 124 -21.25 -27.10 -0.47
N PRO A 125 -21.71 -28.29 -0.89
CA PRO A 125 -20.84 -29.42 -1.14
C PRO A 125 -19.88 -29.14 -2.30
N SER A 126 -18.73 -29.79 -2.31
CA SER A 126 -17.77 -29.71 -3.41
C SER A 126 -18.33 -30.39 -4.67
N ASP A 127 -18.19 -29.72 -5.82
CA ASP A 127 -18.54 -30.26 -7.14
C ASP A 127 -17.30 -30.72 -7.94
N CYS A 128 -16.11 -30.61 -7.34
CA CYS A 128 -14.84 -31.12 -7.83
C CYS A 128 -14.03 -31.75 -6.67
N PRO A 129 -12.97 -32.54 -6.95
CA PRO A 129 -12.10 -33.05 -5.90
C PRO A 129 -11.51 -31.93 -5.06
N ASP A 130 -11.51 -32.11 -3.75
CA ASP A 130 -10.93 -31.17 -2.80
C ASP A 130 -9.40 -31.16 -2.91
N THR A 131 -8.80 -29.97 -2.85
CA THR A 131 -7.36 -29.78 -2.98
C THR A 131 -6.83 -28.83 -1.91
N GLU A 132 -5.62 -29.10 -1.43
CA GLU A 132 -4.91 -28.24 -0.48
C GLU A 132 -4.47 -26.90 -1.09
N VAL A 133 -4.32 -26.86 -2.42
CA VAL A 133 -3.90 -25.67 -3.17
C VAL A 133 -4.95 -25.29 -4.22
N PRO A 134 -5.00 -24.01 -4.64
CA PRO A 134 -5.86 -23.61 -5.75
C PRO A 134 -5.58 -24.38 -7.03
N VAL A 135 -6.66 -24.79 -7.71
CA VAL A 135 -6.62 -25.46 -9.00
C VAL A 135 -7.14 -24.56 -10.10
N ARG A 136 -6.52 -24.62 -11.27
CA ARG A 136 -6.98 -23.86 -12.43
C ARG A 136 -8.16 -24.58 -13.08
N ILE A 137 -9.34 -23.96 -13.00
CA ILE A 137 -10.59 -24.51 -13.53
C ILE A 137 -10.97 -23.93 -14.90
N VAL A 138 -10.46 -22.75 -15.25
CA VAL A 138 -10.60 -22.15 -16.58
C VAL A 138 -9.24 -21.64 -17.05
N ASN A 139 -8.91 -21.89 -18.31
CA ASN A 139 -7.72 -21.35 -18.96
C ASN A 139 -7.99 -21.16 -20.46
N ASN A 140 -8.10 -19.92 -20.92
CA ASN A 140 -8.32 -19.60 -22.32
C ASN A 140 -7.68 -18.25 -22.70
N GLU A 141 -7.78 -17.86 -23.97
CA GLU A 141 -7.13 -16.64 -24.48
C GLU A 141 -7.64 -15.32 -23.87
N ARG A 142 -8.81 -15.34 -23.21
CA ARG A 142 -9.43 -14.16 -22.58
C ARG A 142 -9.26 -14.14 -21.07
N GLY A 143 -8.88 -15.24 -20.45
CA GLY A 143 -8.68 -15.28 -19.01
C GLY A 143 -8.39 -16.64 -18.41
N CYS A 144 -8.07 -16.60 -17.13
CA CYS A 144 -7.73 -17.73 -16.29
C CYS A 144 -8.47 -17.62 -14.96
N LEU A 145 -8.97 -18.74 -14.43
CA LEU A 145 -9.62 -18.78 -13.13
C LEU A 145 -9.06 -19.91 -12.28
N TRP A 146 -8.55 -19.53 -11.12
CA TRP A 146 -8.16 -20.42 -10.04
C TRP A 146 -9.31 -20.56 -9.04
N PHE A 147 -9.50 -21.77 -8.53
CA PHE A 147 -10.53 -22.09 -7.55
C PHE A 147 -9.96 -22.95 -6.43
N LYS A 148 -10.38 -22.63 -5.19
CA LYS A 148 -10.13 -23.47 -4.01
C LYS A 148 -11.37 -23.49 -3.12
N LYS A 149 -11.91 -24.66 -2.84
CA LYS A 149 -12.97 -24.79 -1.84
C LYS A 149 -12.40 -24.54 -0.44
N ASP A 150 -13.15 -23.83 0.40
CA ASP A 150 -12.84 -23.83 1.83
C ASP A 150 -13.29 -25.14 2.48
N ASN A 151 -12.31 -25.93 2.90
CA ASN A 151 -12.49 -27.18 3.64
C ASN A 151 -11.92 -27.11 5.06
N LYS A 152 -11.26 -25.99 5.41
CA LYS A 152 -10.56 -25.80 6.67
C LYS A 152 -11.42 -25.02 7.67
N PHE A 153 -11.90 -23.85 7.28
CA PHE A 153 -12.61 -22.91 8.16
C PHE A 153 -14.11 -23.20 8.21
N LYS A 154 -14.69 -23.70 7.11
CA LYS A 154 -16.09 -24.13 6.98
C LYS A 154 -17.08 -23.02 7.36
N ILE A 155 -16.83 -21.82 6.85
CA ILE A 155 -17.68 -20.64 7.07
C ILE A 155 -18.47 -20.28 5.80
N PRO A 156 -19.66 -19.65 5.92
CA PRO A 156 -20.46 -19.21 4.77
C PRO A 156 -19.91 -17.92 4.14
N LYS A 157 -18.60 -17.76 4.10
CA LYS A 157 -17.90 -16.62 3.51
C LYS A 157 -17.07 -17.08 2.31
N ALA A 158 -16.78 -16.15 1.43
CA ALA A 158 -15.88 -16.39 0.31
C ALA A 158 -15.17 -15.11 -0.12
N TYR A 159 -14.11 -15.30 -0.89
CA TYR A 159 -13.29 -14.25 -1.47
C TYR A 159 -13.26 -14.46 -2.98
N VAL A 160 -13.55 -13.39 -3.70
CA VAL A 160 -13.54 -13.34 -5.17
C VAL A 160 -12.60 -12.22 -5.58
N ARG A 161 -11.51 -12.58 -6.26
CA ARG A 161 -10.47 -11.63 -6.68
C ARG A 161 -10.22 -11.76 -8.17
N PHE A 162 -10.14 -10.64 -8.86
CA PHE A 162 -9.83 -10.58 -10.29
C PHE A 162 -8.81 -9.49 -10.58
N ASN A 163 -7.93 -9.74 -11.53
CA ASN A 163 -6.98 -8.78 -12.08
C ASN A 163 -7.23 -8.65 -13.58
N LEU A 164 -7.60 -7.46 -14.02
CA LEU A 164 -7.89 -7.14 -15.42
C LEU A 164 -6.64 -6.50 -16.02
N LEU A 165 -5.82 -7.31 -16.71
CA LEU A 165 -4.55 -6.88 -17.28
C LEU A 165 -4.74 -6.11 -18.58
N SER A 166 -4.00 -5.01 -18.74
CA SER A 166 -3.99 -4.23 -19.98
C SER A 166 -2.62 -3.62 -20.29
N PRO A 167 -2.11 -3.74 -21.53
CA PRO A 167 -0.86 -3.11 -21.95
C PRO A 167 -0.97 -1.59 -22.04
N MET A 168 -2.19 -1.03 -21.99
CA MET A 168 -2.42 0.42 -22.10
C MET A 168 -1.86 1.20 -20.92
N ILE A 169 -1.85 0.60 -19.72
CA ILE A 169 -1.57 1.28 -18.45
C ILE A 169 -0.14 1.86 -18.43
N GLN A 170 0.87 1.07 -18.80
CA GLN A 170 2.29 1.46 -18.70
C GLN A 170 2.84 2.22 -19.93
N LYS A 171 2.00 2.58 -20.92
CA LYS A 171 2.48 3.23 -22.16
C LYS A 171 3.04 4.63 -21.94
N SER A 172 2.52 5.37 -20.98
CA SER A 172 2.92 6.75 -20.68
C SER A 172 2.57 7.12 -19.24
N PRO A 173 3.22 8.14 -18.65
CA PRO A 173 2.81 8.64 -17.33
C PRO A 173 1.41 9.24 -17.35
N GLU A 174 0.96 9.82 -18.48
CA GLU A 174 -0.41 10.29 -18.66
C GLU A 174 -1.42 9.13 -18.52
N ASN A 175 -1.16 7.97 -19.11
CA ASN A 175 -2.04 6.81 -19.00
C ASN A 175 -2.10 6.27 -17.56
N LEU A 176 -1.00 6.31 -16.81
CA LEU A 176 -1.03 5.93 -15.40
C LEU A 176 -1.90 6.88 -14.57
N VAL A 177 -1.81 8.19 -14.81
CA VAL A 177 -2.67 9.17 -14.13
C VAL A 177 -4.13 8.96 -14.51
N LEU A 178 -4.43 8.77 -15.80
CA LEU A 178 -5.80 8.49 -16.26
C LEU A 178 -6.34 7.19 -15.68
N PHE A 179 -5.49 6.18 -15.49
CA PHE A 179 -5.85 4.94 -14.81
C PHE A 179 -6.17 5.16 -13.33
N ASP A 180 -5.33 5.92 -12.62
CA ASP A 180 -5.58 6.28 -11.22
C ASP A 180 -6.89 7.09 -11.08
N VAL A 181 -7.14 8.07 -11.97
CA VAL A 181 -8.40 8.83 -12.01
C VAL A 181 -9.59 7.90 -12.28
N PHE A 182 -9.47 7.03 -13.28
CA PHE A 182 -10.51 6.07 -13.66
C PHE A 182 -10.93 5.18 -12.48
N VAL A 183 -9.97 4.60 -11.76
CA VAL A 183 -10.26 3.73 -10.61
C VAL A 183 -10.92 4.49 -9.47
N ASN A 184 -10.49 5.73 -9.20
CA ASN A 184 -11.11 6.57 -8.17
C ASN A 184 -12.55 6.97 -8.53
N ILE A 185 -12.81 7.36 -9.78
CA ILE A 185 -14.18 7.68 -10.24
C ILE A 185 -15.05 6.44 -10.24
N LEU A 186 -14.52 5.27 -10.63
CA LEU A 186 -15.28 4.03 -10.59
C LEU A 186 -15.68 3.66 -9.15
N ALA A 187 -14.76 3.82 -8.18
CA ALA A 187 -15.06 3.64 -6.77
C ALA A 187 -16.10 4.65 -6.26
N HIS A 188 -16.01 5.92 -6.68
CA HIS A 188 -17.00 6.94 -6.35
C HIS A 188 -18.40 6.61 -6.87
N ASN A 189 -18.50 6.22 -8.15
CA ASN A 189 -19.77 5.84 -8.79
C ASN A 189 -20.39 4.58 -8.15
N LEU A 190 -19.58 3.76 -7.46
CA LEU A 190 -20.03 2.57 -6.74
C LEU A 190 -20.35 2.83 -5.26
N ALA A 191 -19.91 3.96 -4.69
CA ALA A 191 -20.01 4.22 -3.26
C ALA A 191 -21.46 4.17 -2.76
N GLU A 192 -22.38 4.85 -3.44
CA GLU A 192 -23.81 4.84 -3.10
C GLU A 192 -24.50 3.51 -3.48
N PRO A 193 -24.40 3.00 -4.73
CA PRO A 193 -25.06 1.74 -5.11
C PRO A 193 -24.61 0.50 -4.30
N ALA A 194 -23.35 0.48 -3.84
CA ALA A 194 -22.79 -0.61 -3.05
C ALA A 194 -22.86 -0.35 -1.54
N TYR A 195 -23.37 0.80 -1.07
CA TYR A 195 -23.46 1.13 0.36
C TYR A 195 -24.26 0.08 1.14
N GLU A 196 -25.39 -0.37 0.59
CA GLU A 196 -26.19 -1.43 1.19
C GLU A 196 -25.39 -2.75 1.33
N ALA A 197 -24.49 -3.04 0.40
CA ALA A 197 -23.64 -4.22 0.48
C ALA A 197 -22.63 -4.11 1.64
N ASP A 198 -22.02 -2.93 1.80
CA ASP A 198 -21.08 -2.63 2.89
C ASP A 198 -21.75 -2.78 4.27
N VAL A 199 -22.93 -2.17 4.45
CA VAL A 199 -23.75 -2.33 5.66
C VAL A 199 -24.06 -3.81 5.94
N ALA A 200 -24.29 -4.60 4.89
CA ALA A 200 -24.55 -6.03 4.98
C ALA A 200 -23.28 -6.91 5.13
N GLN A 201 -22.14 -6.32 5.50
CA GLN A 201 -20.85 -7.01 5.71
C GLN A 201 -20.29 -7.65 4.43
N LEU A 202 -20.52 -7.02 3.28
CA LEU A 202 -19.88 -7.36 2.00
C LEU A 202 -18.90 -6.25 1.64
N GLU A 203 -17.62 -6.58 1.68
CA GLU A 203 -16.57 -5.63 1.36
C GLU A 203 -16.12 -5.77 -0.10
N TYR A 204 -15.81 -4.64 -0.74
CA TYR A 204 -15.10 -4.62 -2.01
C TYR A 204 -13.95 -3.61 -2.00
N LYS A 205 -12.92 -3.87 -2.81
CA LYS A 205 -11.81 -2.95 -3.04
C LYS A 205 -11.42 -2.96 -4.52
N LEU A 206 -11.23 -1.76 -5.07
CA LEU A 206 -10.69 -1.53 -6.41
C LEU A 206 -9.29 -0.95 -6.27
N ILE A 207 -8.29 -1.59 -6.87
CA ILE A 207 -6.89 -1.22 -6.74
C ILE A 207 -6.28 -1.07 -8.12
N ALA A 208 -5.71 0.11 -8.38
CA ALA A 208 -4.87 0.35 -9.55
C ALA A 208 -3.52 -0.36 -9.37
N GLY A 209 -3.35 -1.52 -10.01
CA GLY A 209 -2.09 -2.23 -10.06
C GLY A 209 -1.16 -1.70 -11.16
N GLU A 210 0.10 -2.14 -11.16
CA GLU A 210 1.08 -1.71 -12.18
C GLU A 210 0.67 -2.13 -13.60
N HIS A 211 -0.03 -3.26 -13.76
CA HIS A 211 -0.36 -3.82 -15.07
C HIS A 211 -1.85 -4.12 -15.26
N GLY A 212 -2.69 -3.82 -14.27
CA GLY A 212 -4.11 -4.15 -14.32
C GLY A 212 -4.94 -3.59 -13.18
N LEU A 213 -6.26 -3.66 -13.34
CA LEU A 213 -7.24 -3.32 -12.30
C LEU A 213 -7.49 -4.56 -11.44
N VAL A 214 -7.15 -4.48 -10.16
CA VAL A 214 -7.44 -5.53 -9.18
C VAL A 214 -8.77 -5.23 -8.49
N ILE A 215 -9.71 -6.15 -8.61
CA ILE A 215 -11.02 -6.14 -7.96
C ILE A 215 -11.01 -7.23 -6.89
N ARG A 216 -11.28 -6.86 -5.64
CA ARG A 216 -11.42 -7.80 -4.51
C ARG A 216 -12.82 -7.65 -3.94
N VAL A 217 -13.51 -8.76 -3.73
CA VAL A 217 -14.83 -8.81 -3.08
C VAL A 217 -14.80 -9.93 -2.03
N LYS A 218 -15.28 -9.68 -0.82
CA LYS A 218 -15.34 -10.68 0.26
C LYS A 218 -16.57 -10.49 1.14
N GLY A 219 -16.97 -11.54 1.84
CA GLY A 219 -18.11 -11.54 2.77
C GLY A 219 -18.98 -12.79 2.60
N PHE A 220 -20.24 -12.71 3.03
CA PHE A 220 -21.18 -13.83 2.95
C PHE A 220 -21.47 -14.25 1.50
N ASN A 221 -21.20 -15.52 1.18
CA ASN A 221 -21.16 -16.02 -0.20
C ASN A 221 -22.50 -15.90 -0.95
N HIS A 222 -23.62 -15.89 -0.25
CA HIS A 222 -24.96 -15.75 -0.83
C HIS A 222 -25.12 -14.49 -1.69
N LYS A 223 -24.56 -13.35 -1.26
CA LYS A 223 -24.82 -12.04 -1.90
C LYS A 223 -23.62 -11.48 -2.66
N LEU A 224 -22.46 -12.14 -2.59
CA LEU A 224 -21.27 -11.78 -3.38
C LEU A 224 -21.50 -11.76 -4.91
N PRO A 225 -22.26 -12.68 -5.53
CA PRO A 225 -22.54 -12.59 -6.97
C PRO A 225 -23.25 -11.29 -7.36
N LEU A 226 -24.16 -10.80 -6.50
CA LEU A 226 -24.89 -9.56 -6.75
C LEU A 226 -23.94 -8.35 -6.70
N LEU A 227 -23.05 -8.30 -5.71
CA LEU A 227 -22.06 -7.23 -5.58
C LEU A 227 -21.04 -7.26 -6.71
N LEU A 228 -20.54 -8.44 -7.10
CA LEU A 228 -19.62 -8.55 -8.22
C LEU A 228 -20.27 -8.09 -9.52
N ASN A 229 -21.50 -8.49 -9.79
CA ASN A 229 -22.22 -8.08 -10.99
C ASN A 229 -22.41 -6.55 -11.02
N LEU A 230 -22.79 -5.94 -9.89
CA LEU A 230 -22.89 -4.48 -9.76
C LEU A 230 -21.57 -3.79 -10.13
N ILE A 231 -20.44 -4.28 -9.61
CA ILE A 231 -19.12 -3.71 -9.92
C ILE A 231 -18.81 -3.84 -11.42
N VAL A 232 -19.07 -5.00 -12.02
CA VAL A 232 -18.79 -5.25 -13.44
C VAL A 232 -19.72 -4.44 -14.34
N ASP A 233 -20.97 -4.22 -13.94
CA ASP A 233 -21.93 -3.37 -14.64
C ASP A 233 -21.48 -1.91 -14.64
N HIS A 234 -21.12 -1.35 -13.49
CA HIS A 234 -20.57 0.01 -13.41
C HIS A 234 -19.22 0.15 -14.13
N LEU A 235 -18.41 -0.92 -14.15
CA LEU A 235 -17.19 -0.96 -14.94
C LEU A 235 -17.53 -0.89 -16.43
N ALA A 236 -18.51 -1.67 -16.91
CA ALA A 236 -18.92 -1.69 -18.32
C ALA A 236 -19.52 -0.34 -18.76
N ASP A 237 -20.44 0.18 -17.95
CA ASP A 237 -21.24 1.38 -18.21
C ASP A 237 -20.57 2.65 -17.64
N PHE A 238 -19.26 2.59 -17.35
CA PHE A 238 -18.50 3.70 -16.75
C PHE A 238 -18.73 5.05 -17.46
N THR A 239 -19.10 6.04 -16.67
CA THR A 239 -19.21 7.45 -17.06
C THR A 239 -18.45 8.32 -16.06
N ALA A 240 -18.00 9.48 -16.52
CA ALA A 240 -17.35 10.48 -15.68
C ALA A 240 -17.93 11.86 -16.01
N GLU A 241 -18.56 12.48 -15.02
CA GLU A 241 -18.98 13.87 -15.16
C GLU A 241 -17.77 14.81 -15.04
N PRO A 242 -17.73 15.94 -15.79
CA PRO A 242 -16.59 16.86 -15.75
C PRO A 242 -16.27 17.39 -14.34
N GLY A 243 -17.29 17.65 -13.52
CA GLY A 243 -17.11 18.09 -12.13
C GLY A 243 -16.42 17.04 -11.25
N VAL A 244 -16.88 15.80 -11.34
CA VAL A 244 -16.30 14.64 -10.62
C VAL A 244 -14.87 14.38 -11.09
N PHE A 245 -14.62 14.45 -12.40
CA PHE A 245 -13.27 14.34 -12.95
C PHE A 245 -12.33 15.39 -12.36
N ASN A 246 -12.73 16.67 -12.36
CA ASN A 246 -11.91 17.76 -11.82
C ASN A 246 -11.64 17.57 -10.32
N MET A 247 -12.65 17.14 -9.55
CA MET A 247 -12.49 16.83 -8.13
C MET A 247 -11.42 15.76 -7.90
N PHE A 248 -11.49 14.62 -8.61
CA PHE A 248 -10.51 13.54 -8.45
C PHE A 248 -9.14 13.89 -9.03
N ALA A 249 -9.06 14.68 -10.10
CA ALA A 249 -7.80 15.18 -10.61
C ALA A 249 -7.09 16.07 -9.57
N GLU A 250 -7.80 17.00 -8.92
CA GLU A 250 -7.26 17.81 -7.83
C GLU A 250 -6.89 16.97 -6.60
N GLN A 251 -7.71 15.99 -6.24
CA GLN A 251 -7.40 15.08 -5.14
C GLN A 251 -6.14 14.23 -5.42
N LEU A 252 -5.95 13.78 -6.66
CA LEU A 252 -4.74 13.05 -7.05
C LEU A 252 -3.49 13.94 -7.08
N LYS A 253 -3.59 15.22 -7.46
CA LYS A 253 -2.48 16.18 -7.32
C LYS A 253 -2.01 16.25 -5.87
N LYS A 254 -2.94 16.39 -4.92
CA LYS A 254 -2.64 16.38 -3.48
C LYS A 254 -2.05 15.04 -3.03
N THR A 255 -2.60 13.94 -3.52
CA THR A 255 -2.13 12.59 -3.18
C THR A 255 -0.68 12.36 -3.63
N TYR A 256 -0.36 12.67 -4.88
CA TYR A 256 1.02 12.57 -5.39
C TYR A 256 1.97 13.51 -4.67
N PHE A 257 1.56 14.76 -4.42
CA PHE A 257 2.34 15.70 -3.64
C PHE A 257 2.66 15.14 -2.24
N ASN A 258 1.64 14.64 -1.53
CA ASN A 258 1.78 14.06 -0.18
C ASN A 258 2.69 12.82 -0.16
N ILE A 259 2.72 12.04 -1.25
CA ILE A 259 3.67 10.93 -1.41
C ILE A 259 5.10 11.47 -1.60
N LEU A 260 5.27 12.48 -2.45
CA LEU A 260 6.58 13.02 -2.82
C LEU A 260 7.28 13.79 -1.70
N ILE A 261 6.53 14.43 -0.79
CA ILE A 261 7.09 15.17 0.35
C ILE A 261 7.55 14.26 1.50
N LYS A 262 7.23 12.95 1.47
CA LYS A 262 7.66 11.99 2.48
C LYS A 262 8.96 11.32 2.06
N PRO A 263 10.07 11.47 2.81
CA PRO A 263 11.34 10.87 2.48
C PRO A 263 11.24 9.35 2.21
N GLU A 264 10.53 8.61 3.08
CA GLU A 264 10.41 7.15 2.97
C GLU A 264 9.76 6.67 1.66
N ARG A 265 8.80 7.45 1.17
CA ARG A 265 8.10 7.14 -0.08
C ARG A 265 8.91 7.54 -1.29
N LEU A 266 9.57 8.70 -1.23
CA LEU A 266 10.42 9.20 -2.31
C LEU A 266 11.64 8.29 -2.52
N GLY A 267 12.31 7.85 -1.44
CA GLY A 267 13.48 6.97 -1.53
C GLY A 267 13.12 5.62 -2.12
N LYS A 268 11.97 5.05 -1.73
CA LYS A 268 11.43 3.84 -2.36
C LYS A 268 11.16 4.04 -3.86
N ASP A 269 10.52 5.14 -4.26
CA ASP A 269 10.23 5.43 -5.68
C ASP A 269 11.51 5.62 -6.50
N VAL A 270 12.50 6.37 -5.99
CA VAL A 270 13.80 6.57 -6.64
C VAL A 270 14.55 5.25 -6.80
N ARG A 271 14.59 4.41 -5.76
CA ARG A 271 15.23 3.09 -5.83
C ARG A 271 14.59 2.21 -6.89
N LEU A 272 13.26 2.15 -6.95
CA LEU A 272 12.55 1.38 -7.97
C LEU A 272 12.72 1.98 -9.37
N LEU A 273 12.78 3.31 -9.50
CA LEU A 273 13.04 3.96 -10.79
C LEU A 273 14.44 3.63 -11.34
N ILE A 274 15.43 3.47 -10.46
CA ILE A 274 16.78 3.02 -10.85
C ILE A 274 16.77 1.53 -11.21
N LEU A 275 16.02 0.70 -10.49
CA LEU A 275 16.10 -0.75 -10.64
C LEU A 275 15.17 -1.30 -11.74
N GLU A 276 13.92 -0.85 -11.80
CA GLU A 276 12.88 -1.37 -12.69
C GLU A 276 12.84 -0.61 -14.03
N HIS A 277 13.23 -1.31 -15.10
CA HIS A 277 13.28 -0.75 -16.44
C HIS A 277 11.88 -0.43 -16.97
N CYS A 278 11.73 0.74 -17.61
CA CYS A 278 10.46 1.31 -18.10
C CYS A 278 9.43 1.69 -17.00
N ARG A 279 9.79 1.68 -15.72
CA ARG A 279 8.94 2.21 -14.66
C ARG A 279 8.76 3.72 -14.80
N TRP A 280 7.56 4.22 -14.53
CA TRP A 280 7.28 5.65 -14.39
C TRP A 280 7.25 6.04 -12.91
N SER A 281 7.95 7.12 -12.54
CA SER A 281 8.00 7.62 -11.17
C SER A 281 6.75 8.39 -10.76
N VAL A 282 6.56 8.58 -9.46
CA VAL A 282 5.48 9.42 -8.93
C VAL A 282 5.68 10.88 -9.35
N ILE A 283 6.93 11.34 -9.49
CA ILE A 283 7.23 12.67 -10.03
C ILE A 283 6.72 12.80 -11.47
N GLN A 284 6.88 11.77 -12.30
CA GLN A 284 6.38 11.80 -13.67
C GLN A 284 4.85 11.77 -13.72
N LYS A 285 4.19 11.02 -12.83
CA LYS A 285 2.72 11.10 -12.65
C LYS A 285 2.29 12.52 -12.25
N TYR A 286 3.00 13.11 -11.30
CA TYR A 286 2.74 14.48 -10.83
C TYR A 286 2.91 15.51 -11.95
N GLN A 287 3.99 15.42 -12.73
CA GLN A 287 4.18 16.26 -13.91
C GLN A 287 3.07 16.07 -14.94
N ALA A 288 2.65 14.82 -15.20
CA ALA A 288 1.60 14.51 -16.17
C ALA A 288 0.25 15.12 -15.77
N ILE A 289 -0.16 15.01 -14.50
CA ILE A 289 -1.42 15.59 -14.03
C ILE A 289 -1.38 17.14 -14.03
N MET A 290 -0.21 17.72 -13.82
CA MET A 290 -0.02 19.18 -13.85
C MET A 290 -0.08 19.78 -15.26
N LYS A 291 0.04 18.96 -16.33
CA LYS A 291 -0.15 19.42 -17.72
C LYS A 291 -1.61 19.75 -18.08
N GLY A 292 -2.58 19.34 -17.24
CA GLY A 292 -4.00 19.57 -17.48
C GLY A 292 -4.64 18.51 -18.37
N LEU A 293 -4.81 17.29 -17.83
CA LEU A 293 -5.58 16.21 -18.47
C LEU A 293 -7.08 16.56 -18.45
N THR A 294 -7.82 16.06 -19.44
CA THR A 294 -9.25 16.33 -19.60
C THR A 294 -10.12 15.08 -19.42
N VAL A 295 -11.42 15.27 -19.23
CA VAL A 295 -12.39 14.16 -19.19
C VAL A 295 -12.44 13.40 -20.52
N ASP A 296 -12.19 14.05 -21.66
CA ASP A 296 -12.14 13.40 -22.97
C ASP A 296 -10.92 12.47 -23.10
N ASP A 297 -9.77 12.88 -22.52
CA ASP A 297 -8.59 12.02 -22.42
C ASP A 297 -8.89 10.77 -21.59
N LEU A 298 -9.60 10.93 -20.46
CA LEU A 298 -10.06 9.83 -19.63
C LEU A 298 -10.98 8.88 -20.41
N MET A 299 -12.01 9.39 -21.08
CA MET A 299 -12.94 8.54 -21.82
C MET A 299 -12.27 7.81 -22.98
N THR A 300 -11.31 8.46 -23.64
CA THR A 300 -10.44 7.83 -24.66
C THR A 300 -9.60 6.71 -24.06
N PHE A 301 -8.96 6.96 -22.92
CA PHE A 301 -8.18 5.96 -22.19
C PHE A 301 -9.05 4.77 -21.76
N VAL A 302 -10.23 5.00 -21.19
CA VAL A 302 -11.15 3.95 -20.73
C VAL A 302 -11.63 3.09 -21.89
N SER A 303 -11.96 3.70 -23.02
CA SER A 303 -12.30 2.97 -24.26
C SER A 303 -11.14 2.08 -24.72
N GLY A 304 -9.92 2.62 -24.72
CA GLY A 304 -8.70 1.86 -25.05
C GLY A 304 -8.41 0.72 -24.06
N LEU A 305 -8.62 0.96 -22.76
CA LEU A 305 -8.44 -0.03 -21.68
C LEU A 305 -9.39 -1.21 -21.87
N LYS A 306 -10.69 -0.94 -22.10
CA LYS A 306 -11.73 -1.96 -22.27
C LYS A 306 -11.62 -2.75 -23.57
N ALA A 307 -10.95 -2.20 -24.58
CA ALA A 307 -10.87 -2.83 -25.90
C ALA A 307 -10.10 -4.16 -25.90
N GLN A 308 -9.01 -4.26 -25.11
CA GLN A 308 -8.17 -5.46 -25.00
C GLN A 308 -7.80 -5.71 -23.54
N LEU A 309 -8.26 -6.84 -23.00
CA LEU A 309 -8.02 -7.24 -21.63
C LEU A 309 -7.67 -8.73 -21.55
N TYR A 310 -7.05 -9.11 -20.45
CA TYR A 310 -6.97 -10.49 -19.97
C TYR A 310 -7.36 -10.52 -18.51
N THR A 311 -8.31 -11.39 -18.16
CA THR A 311 -8.88 -11.46 -16.81
C THR A 311 -8.35 -12.69 -16.08
N GLU A 312 -7.57 -12.49 -15.03
CA GLU A 312 -7.07 -13.56 -14.17
C GLU A 312 -7.71 -13.47 -12.79
N GLY A 313 -8.29 -14.56 -12.29
CA GLY A 313 -9.02 -14.56 -11.02
C GLY A 313 -8.70 -15.72 -10.08
N LEU A 314 -9.02 -15.50 -8.81
CA LEU A 314 -9.04 -16.49 -7.74
C LEU A 314 -10.38 -16.42 -7.02
N VAL A 315 -11.09 -17.54 -6.96
CA VAL A 315 -12.28 -17.72 -6.12
C VAL A 315 -11.98 -18.75 -5.05
N GLN A 316 -12.09 -18.35 -3.79
CA GLN A 316 -11.80 -19.23 -2.67
C GLN A 316 -12.82 -19.04 -1.54
N GLY A 317 -13.32 -20.14 -0.98
CA GLY A 317 -14.37 -20.10 0.06
C GLY A 317 -15.60 -20.95 -0.27
N ASN A 318 -16.76 -20.55 0.27
CA ASN A 318 -18.03 -21.25 0.10
C ASN A 318 -18.70 -21.03 -1.28
N PHE A 319 -18.01 -21.44 -2.34
CA PHE A 319 -18.56 -21.57 -3.70
C PHE A 319 -18.34 -22.98 -4.25
N THR A 320 -19.02 -23.29 -5.34
CA THR A 320 -18.71 -24.44 -6.20
C THR A 320 -17.80 -23.99 -7.36
N SER A 321 -17.09 -24.91 -7.99
CA SER A 321 -16.28 -24.62 -9.18
C SER A 321 -17.18 -24.12 -10.33
N THR A 322 -18.38 -24.69 -10.47
CA THR A 322 -19.37 -24.29 -11.48
C THR A 322 -19.85 -22.85 -11.30
N GLU A 323 -20.13 -22.42 -10.07
CA GLU A 323 -20.49 -21.03 -9.77
C GLU A 323 -19.31 -20.08 -10.03
N SER A 324 -18.11 -20.50 -9.66
CA SER A 324 -16.89 -19.71 -9.84
C SER A 324 -16.64 -19.39 -11.32
N MET A 325 -16.85 -20.36 -12.22
CA MET A 325 -16.72 -20.15 -13.67
C MET A 325 -17.65 -19.06 -14.20
N LYS A 326 -18.85 -18.91 -13.62
CA LYS A 326 -19.82 -17.89 -14.04
C LYS A 326 -19.32 -16.47 -13.77
N PHE A 327 -18.48 -16.25 -12.76
CA PHE A 327 -17.91 -14.94 -12.50
C PHE A 327 -17.00 -14.47 -13.64
N LEU A 328 -16.04 -15.31 -14.04
CA LEU A 328 -15.17 -15.00 -15.18
C LEU A 328 -15.98 -14.84 -16.47
N GLN A 329 -17.00 -15.69 -16.68
CA GLN A 329 -17.89 -15.59 -17.83
C GLN A 329 -18.65 -14.25 -17.83
N TYR A 330 -19.09 -13.76 -16.67
CA TYR A 330 -19.78 -12.47 -16.55
C TYR A 330 -18.89 -11.30 -16.98
N PHE A 331 -17.61 -11.29 -16.57
CA PHE A 331 -16.64 -10.28 -17.07
C PHE A 331 -16.53 -10.30 -18.59
N ILE A 332 -16.39 -11.50 -19.18
CA ILE A 332 -16.23 -11.67 -20.63
C ILE A 332 -17.49 -11.20 -21.36
N ASP A 333 -18.67 -11.59 -20.88
CA ASP A 333 -19.95 -11.31 -21.53
C ASP A 333 -20.39 -9.86 -21.35
N LYS A 334 -20.14 -9.24 -20.21
CA LYS A 334 -20.55 -7.85 -19.96
C LYS A 334 -19.60 -6.85 -20.60
N LEU A 335 -18.28 -7.08 -20.53
CA LEU A 335 -17.28 -6.15 -21.05
C LEU A 335 -16.98 -6.36 -22.54
N GLN A 336 -17.25 -7.54 -23.10
CA GLN A 336 -17.05 -7.86 -24.53
C GLN A 336 -15.65 -7.49 -25.08
N PHE A 337 -14.62 -7.58 -24.22
CA PHE A 337 -13.26 -7.24 -24.59
C PHE A 337 -12.64 -8.26 -25.55
N LYS A 338 -11.70 -7.82 -26.39
CA LYS A 338 -10.88 -8.72 -27.21
C LYS A 338 -9.72 -9.27 -26.39
N ARG A 339 -9.23 -10.45 -26.76
CA ARG A 339 -8.00 -11.00 -26.20
C ARG A 339 -6.84 -10.04 -26.37
N LEU A 340 -5.86 -10.11 -25.47
CA LEU A 340 -4.61 -9.37 -25.61
C LEU A 340 -3.89 -9.76 -26.91
N SER A 341 -3.37 -8.74 -27.60
CA SER A 341 -2.55 -8.91 -28.79
C SER A 341 -1.11 -9.30 -28.46
N VAL A 342 -0.63 -8.89 -27.29
CA VAL A 342 0.71 -9.18 -26.75
C VAL A 342 0.54 -9.54 -25.29
N GLU A 343 1.31 -10.54 -24.82
CA GLU A 343 1.35 -10.90 -23.42
C GLU A 343 1.82 -9.70 -22.57
N VAL A 344 1.08 -9.39 -21.50
CA VAL A 344 1.44 -8.31 -20.58
C VAL A 344 2.27 -8.93 -19.46
N PRO A 345 3.57 -8.61 -19.37
CA PRO A 345 4.36 -9.06 -18.23
C PRO A 345 3.82 -8.39 -16.97
N VAL A 346 3.50 -9.19 -15.95
CA VAL A 346 3.01 -8.70 -14.64
C VAL A 346 4.14 -8.23 -13.71
N LEU A 347 5.38 -8.25 -14.19
CA LEU A 347 6.59 -7.81 -13.50
C LEU A 347 7.40 -6.89 -14.43
N PHE A 348 8.26 -6.04 -13.86
CA PHE A 348 9.23 -5.28 -14.65
C PHE A 348 10.49 -6.10 -14.92
N ARG A 349 11.26 -5.74 -15.95
CA ARG A 349 12.66 -6.19 -16.03
C ARG A 349 13.50 -5.31 -15.12
N VAL A 350 14.55 -5.89 -14.56
CA VAL A 350 15.41 -5.20 -13.60
C VAL A 350 16.80 -5.05 -14.18
N VAL A 351 17.42 -3.89 -13.95
CA VAL A 351 18.81 -3.65 -14.35
C VAL A 351 19.77 -4.51 -13.54
N GLU A 352 20.79 -5.02 -14.21
CA GLU A 352 21.95 -5.58 -13.54
C GLU A 352 22.88 -4.45 -13.11
N LEU A 353 23.01 -4.27 -11.80
CA LEU A 353 23.91 -3.27 -11.25
C LEU A 353 25.37 -3.69 -11.53
N PRO A 354 26.25 -2.76 -11.92
CA PRO A 354 27.68 -3.07 -12.05
C PRO A 354 28.32 -3.39 -10.69
N GLN A 355 29.44 -4.10 -10.73
CA GLN A 355 30.23 -4.51 -9.55
C GLN A 355 31.05 -3.34 -9.00
N LYS A 356 30.37 -2.26 -8.62
CA LYS A 356 30.94 -1.09 -7.95
C LYS A 356 29.85 -0.34 -7.18
N PRO A 357 30.21 0.40 -6.12
CA PRO A 357 29.24 1.19 -5.38
C PRO A 357 28.71 2.36 -6.22
N TYR A 358 27.40 2.51 -6.22
CA TYR A 358 26.70 3.66 -6.80
C TYR A 358 25.91 4.41 -5.73
N LEU A 359 25.88 5.73 -5.84
CA LEU A 359 25.14 6.61 -4.95
C LEU A 359 24.15 7.48 -5.74
N CYS A 360 22.88 7.43 -5.37
CA CYS A 360 21.87 8.39 -5.80
C CYS A 360 21.46 9.24 -4.59
N LYS A 361 21.97 10.47 -4.51
CA LYS A 361 21.68 11.40 -3.42
C LYS A 361 20.80 12.52 -3.94
N VAL A 362 19.58 12.64 -3.39
CA VAL A 362 18.60 13.66 -3.78
C VAL A 362 18.15 14.45 -2.56
N LYS A 363 17.88 15.75 -2.74
CA LYS A 363 17.27 16.57 -1.70
C LYS A 363 15.79 16.21 -1.54
N SER A 364 15.31 16.19 -0.30
CA SER A 364 13.89 16.08 0.02
C SER A 364 13.11 17.18 -0.69
N LEU A 365 11.87 16.86 -1.08
CA LEU A 365 10.97 17.82 -1.71
C LEU A 365 10.19 18.64 -0.67
N ASN A 366 10.37 18.35 0.62
CA ASN A 366 9.77 19.08 1.73
C ASN A 366 10.82 19.95 2.46
N LYS A 367 10.83 21.25 2.17
CA LYS A 367 11.81 22.21 2.72
C LYS A 367 11.78 22.37 4.24
N GLY A 368 10.62 22.13 4.85
CA GLY A 368 10.47 22.23 6.31
C GLY A 368 10.79 20.94 7.05
N ASP A 369 11.12 19.86 6.34
CA ASP A 369 11.31 18.54 6.94
C ASP A 369 12.78 18.19 7.07
N ALA A 370 13.22 18.01 8.31
CA ALA A 370 14.56 17.55 8.63
C ALA A 370 14.73 16.04 8.43
N ASN A 371 13.65 15.27 8.29
CA ASN A 371 13.75 13.82 8.13
C ASN A 371 14.45 13.46 6.83
N SER A 372 15.38 12.51 6.93
CA SER A 372 16.15 11.96 5.83
C SER A 372 16.00 10.45 5.83
N GLU A 373 16.08 9.82 4.65
CA GLU A 373 16.09 8.37 4.50
C GLU A 373 17.38 7.94 3.81
N VAL A 374 18.10 7.00 4.40
CA VAL A 374 19.27 6.36 3.81
C VAL A 374 18.96 4.88 3.62
N THR A 375 18.92 4.42 2.36
CA THR A 375 18.75 3.01 2.02
C THR A 375 19.96 2.51 1.24
N VAL A 376 20.68 1.53 1.80
CA VAL A 376 21.79 0.86 1.12
C VAL A 376 21.33 -0.53 0.67
N TYR A 377 21.34 -0.77 -0.64
CA TYR A 377 20.84 -1.98 -1.28
C TYR A 377 21.98 -2.80 -1.91
N TYR A 378 22.00 -4.11 -1.65
CA TYR A 378 22.96 -5.07 -2.18
C TYR A 378 22.23 -6.08 -3.08
N GLN A 379 22.48 -6.02 -4.38
CA GLN A 379 21.80 -6.86 -5.38
C GLN A 379 22.50 -8.22 -5.52
N SER A 380 21.77 -9.31 -5.28
CA SER A 380 22.25 -10.70 -5.43
C SER A 380 22.00 -11.28 -6.83
N GLY A 381 21.07 -10.71 -7.59
CA GLY A 381 20.74 -11.13 -8.96
C GLY A 381 19.57 -12.13 -9.04
N LEU A 382 19.56 -12.94 -10.10
CA LEU A 382 18.54 -13.97 -10.34
C LEU A 382 18.77 -15.19 -9.45
N LYS A 383 17.74 -15.57 -8.70
CA LYS A 383 17.81 -16.61 -7.67
C LYS A 383 16.53 -17.44 -7.62
N ASN A 384 16.62 -18.66 -7.13
CA ASN A 384 15.49 -19.55 -6.93
C ASN A 384 14.94 -19.43 -5.50
N LEU A 385 13.92 -20.23 -5.21
CA LEU A 385 13.27 -20.28 -3.90
C LEU A 385 14.26 -20.53 -2.76
N ARG A 386 15.21 -21.45 -2.93
CA ARG A 386 16.17 -21.81 -1.89
C ARG A 386 17.01 -20.60 -1.48
N GLU A 387 17.46 -19.79 -2.43
CA GLU A 387 18.26 -18.61 -2.09
C GLU A 387 17.40 -17.43 -1.60
N HIS A 388 16.12 -17.36 -1.98
CA HIS A 388 15.15 -16.48 -1.32
C HIS A 388 15.05 -16.82 0.17
N THR A 389 14.86 -18.10 0.50
CA THR A 389 14.82 -18.58 1.87
C THR A 389 16.12 -18.35 2.63
N LEU A 390 17.26 -18.51 1.97
CA LEU A 390 18.57 -18.19 2.54
C LEU A 390 18.69 -16.70 2.88
N MET A 391 18.17 -15.82 2.01
CA MET A 391 18.15 -14.37 2.23
C MET A 391 17.22 -13.99 3.39
N GLU A 392 16.05 -14.62 3.50
CA GLU A 392 15.15 -14.42 4.65
C GLU A 392 15.84 -14.82 5.96
N LEU A 393 16.52 -15.96 5.99
CA LEU A 393 17.29 -16.40 7.16
C LEU A 393 18.42 -15.42 7.51
N LEU A 394 19.12 -14.89 6.50
CA LEU A 394 20.16 -13.88 6.70
C LEU A 394 19.59 -12.59 7.31
N VAL A 395 18.48 -12.08 6.78
CA VAL A 395 17.84 -10.87 7.27
C VAL A 395 17.31 -11.07 8.69
N MET A 396 16.71 -12.23 8.99
CA MET A 396 16.23 -12.57 10.33
C MET A 396 17.37 -12.60 11.36
N HIS A 397 18.57 -13.07 10.97
CA HIS A 397 19.76 -12.97 11.82
C HIS A 397 20.27 -11.53 12.00
N MET A 398 19.99 -10.65 11.03
CA MET A 398 20.46 -9.27 10.98
C MET A 398 19.55 -8.31 11.74
N GLU A 399 18.26 -8.61 11.92
CA GLU A 399 17.25 -7.71 12.52
C GLU A 399 17.65 -7.14 13.89
N GLU A 400 17.85 -8.01 14.89
CA GLU A 400 18.20 -7.57 16.25
C GLU A 400 19.57 -6.87 16.30
N PRO A 401 20.65 -7.40 15.69
CA PRO A 401 21.95 -6.73 15.70
C PRO A 401 21.95 -5.37 15.00
N CYS A 402 21.18 -5.25 13.90
CA CYS A 402 21.03 -4.00 13.15
C CYS A 402 20.33 -2.94 14.00
N PHE A 403 19.24 -3.32 14.67
CA PHE A 403 18.51 -2.45 15.57
C PHE A 403 19.36 -2.02 16.77
N ASP A 404 20.02 -2.97 17.45
CA ASP A 404 20.88 -2.65 18.59
C ASP A 404 22.05 -1.72 18.20
N PHE A 405 22.74 -2.00 17.08
CA PHE A 405 23.88 -1.19 16.65
C PHE A 405 23.45 0.22 16.22
N LEU A 406 22.56 0.33 15.23
CA LEU A 406 22.29 1.60 14.57
C LEU A 406 21.25 2.45 15.34
N ARG A 407 20.27 1.83 16.00
CA ARG A 407 19.25 2.54 16.78
C ARG A 407 19.62 2.67 18.26
N THR A 408 20.02 1.59 18.94
CA THR A 408 20.25 1.66 20.39
C THR A 408 21.60 2.30 20.74
N LYS A 409 22.68 1.91 20.06
CA LYS A 409 24.04 2.38 20.38
C LYS A 409 24.41 3.66 19.65
N GLU A 410 24.25 3.70 18.33
CA GLU A 410 24.60 4.87 17.51
C GLU A 410 23.49 5.94 17.49
N THR A 411 22.27 5.60 17.91
CA THR A 411 21.14 6.53 18.05
C THR A 411 20.77 7.30 16.77
N LEU A 412 21.01 6.70 15.60
CA LEU A 412 20.88 7.37 14.30
C LEU A 412 19.43 7.69 13.91
N GLY A 413 18.48 6.93 14.45
CA GLY A 413 17.08 6.99 14.03
C GLY A 413 16.17 6.06 14.82
N TYR A 414 14.87 6.37 14.85
CA TYR A 414 13.87 5.47 15.44
C TYR A 414 13.53 4.32 14.50
N GLN A 415 13.49 4.57 13.19
CA GLN A 415 13.24 3.53 12.19
C GLN A 415 14.56 3.08 11.58
N VAL A 416 14.96 1.88 11.96
CA VAL A 416 16.12 1.17 11.42
C VAL A 416 15.72 -0.27 11.21
N TYR A 417 15.91 -0.78 10.01
CA TYR A 417 15.60 -2.18 9.73
C TYR A 417 16.35 -2.71 8.50
N PRO A 418 16.80 -3.97 8.53
CA PRO A 418 17.16 -4.70 7.32
C PRO A 418 15.89 -5.18 6.59
N THR A 419 16.00 -5.50 5.31
CA THR A 419 14.86 -6.03 4.54
C THR A 419 15.32 -6.97 3.45
N CYS A 420 14.67 -8.13 3.34
CA CYS A 420 14.76 -9.00 2.16
C CYS A 420 14.01 -8.34 1.00
N ARG A 421 14.68 -8.11 -0.13
CA ARG A 421 14.11 -7.42 -1.29
C ARG A 421 13.97 -8.39 -2.46
N ASN A 422 12.73 -8.59 -2.89
CA ASN A 422 12.40 -9.18 -4.18
C ASN A 422 11.90 -8.06 -5.10
N THR A 423 12.73 -7.60 -6.02
CA THR A 423 12.37 -6.60 -7.04
C THR A 423 12.14 -7.33 -8.34
N SER A 424 10.87 -7.58 -8.68
CA SER A 424 10.48 -8.24 -9.94
C SER A 424 11.27 -9.53 -10.26
N GLY A 425 11.53 -10.36 -9.24
CA GLY A 425 12.28 -11.62 -9.34
C GLY A 425 13.78 -11.52 -9.08
N VAL A 426 14.36 -10.31 -9.05
CA VAL A 426 15.76 -10.09 -8.66
C VAL A 426 15.86 -9.95 -7.14
N LEU A 427 16.71 -10.76 -6.53
CA LEU A 427 16.95 -10.72 -5.08
C LEU A 427 18.03 -9.73 -4.68
N GLY A 428 17.88 -9.25 -3.46
CA GLY A 428 18.89 -8.54 -2.70
C GLY A 428 18.43 -8.31 -1.27
N PHE A 429 19.24 -7.64 -0.47
CA PHE A 429 18.82 -7.10 0.81
C PHE A 429 19.16 -5.62 0.91
N SER A 430 18.49 -4.91 1.80
CA SER A 430 18.85 -3.53 2.12
C SER A 430 18.87 -3.28 3.60
N ILE A 431 19.61 -2.26 4.02
CA ILE A 431 19.46 -1.63 5.33
C ILE A 431 18.93 -0.22 5.10
N THR A 432 17.86 0.12 5.81
CA THR A 432 17.24 1.44 5.76
C THR A 432 17.33 2.10 7.14
N VAL A 433 17.75 3.36 7.17
CA VAL A 433 17.82 4.21 8.37
C VAL A 433 17.10 5.52 8.09
N GLU A 434 16.10 5.85 8.90
CA GLU A 434 15.49 7.18 8.92
C GLU A 434 16.14 8.05 9.99
N THR A 435 16.76 9.14 9.57
CA THR A 435 17.52 10.06 10.44
C THR A 435 17.01 11.49 10.32
N GLN A 436 17.55 12.41 11.12
CA GLN A 436 17.25 13.84 11.04
C GLN A 436 18.49 14.61 10.61
N ALA A 437 18.38 15.42 9.56
CA ALA A 437 19.43 16.30 9.03
C ALA A 437 19.85 17.41 10.02
N THR A 438 19.18 17.55 11.16
CA THR A 438 19.57 18.40 12.29
C THR A 438 20.50 17.69 13.28
N LYS A 439 20.69 16.37 13.15
CA LYS A 439 21.50 15.55 14.06
C LYS A 439 22.62 14.81 13.36
N PHE A 440 22.37 14.29 12.17
CA PHE A 440 23.35 13.51 11.42
C PHE A 440 23.27 13.81 9.92
N ASN A 441 24.45 13.83 9.28
CA ASN A 441 24.56 13.82 7.82
C ASN A 441 24.29 12.40 7.27
N THR A 442 23.63 12.30 6.13
CA THR A 442 23.31 11.05 5.43
C THR A 442 24.54 10.22 5.05
N ASP A 443 25.67 10.86 4.74
CA ASP A 443 26.91 10.15 4.37
C ASP A 443 27.58 9.51 5.60
N TYR A 444 27.44 10.15 6.77
CA TYR A 444 27.84 9.55 8.05
C TYR A 444 26.97 8.35 8.39
N VAL A 445 25.66 8.43 8.16
CA VAL A 445 24.74 7.31 8.38
C VAL A 445 25.09 6.11 7.48
N GLU A 446 25.38 6.32 6.19
CA GLU A 446 25.86 5.24 5.32
C GLU A 446 27.17 4.61 5.85
N THR A 447 28.10 5.44 6.34
CA THR A 447 29.34 4.96 6.96
C THR A 447 29.05 4.05 8.15
N LYS A 448 28.09 4.41 9.00
CA LYS A 448 27.65 3.58 10.13
C LYS A 448 26.96 2.28 9.71
N ILE A 449 26.20 2.29 8.61
CA ILE A 449 25.64 1.05 8.03
C ILE A 449 26.77 0.12 7.58
N GLU A 450 27.83 0.66 6.97
CA GLU A 450 28.99 -0.14 6.55
C GLU A 450 29.82 -0.66 7.74
N GLU A 451 30.04 0.15 8.78
CA GLU A 451 30.67 -0.29 10.04
C GLU A 451 29.88 -1.41 10.70
N PHE A 452 28.54 -1.28 10.75
CA PHE A 452 27.65 -2.32 11.22
C PHE A 452 27.83 -3.62 10.42
N LEU A 453 27.84 -3.55 9.08
CA LEU A 453 27.97 -4.75 8.25
C LEU A 453 29.34 -5.44 8.40
N VAL A 454 30.41 -4.68 8.66
CA VAL A 454 31.71 -5.26 9.03
C VAL A 454 31.60 -6.00 10.37
N SER A 455 31.06 -5.36 11.40
CA SER A 455 30.86 -5.99 12.73
C SER A 455 29.93 -7.20 12.66
N PHE A 456 28.88 -7.13 11.86
CA PHE A 456 27.97 -8.24 11.61
C PHE A 456 28.69 -9.40 10.90
N GLY A 457 29.61 -9.13 9.97
CA GLY A 457 30.46 -10.16 9.35
C GLY A 457 31.33 -10.92 10.35
N GLU A 458 31.90 -10.23 11.33
CA GLU A 458 32.64 -10.88 12.43
C GLU A 458 31.71 -11.75 13.28
N LYS A 459 30.50 -11.26 13.59
CA LYS A 459 29.46 -12.02 14.31
C LYS A 459 29.02 -13.26 13.53
N MET A 460 28.88 -13.16 12.21
CA MET A 460 28.55 -14.28 11.33
C MET A 460 29.67 -15.31 11.26
N THR A 461 30.94 -14.87 11.19
CA THR A 461 32.10 -15.78 11.20
C THR A 461 32.19 -16.58 12.50
N ASN A 462 31.84 -15.94 13.63
CA ASN A 462 31.81 -16.54 14.95
C ASN A 462 30.48 -17.21 15.31
N LEU A 463 29.57 -17.38 14.34
CA LEU A 463 28.25 -17.97 14.57
C LEU A 463 28.39 -19.42 15.06
N THR A 464 27.79 -19.71 16.21
CA THR A 464 27.78 -21.07 16.76
C THR A 464 26.73 -21.92 16.04
N ASP A 465 26.97 -23.23 15.97
CA ASP A 465 25.99 -24.15 15.35
C ASP A 465 24.67 -24.19 16.12
N GLU A 466 24.69 -23.93 17.42
CA GLU A 466 23.49 -23.83 18.27
C GLU A 466 22.66 -22.59 17.95
N ALA A 467 23.29 -21.42 17.83
CA ALA A 467 22.60 -20.18 17.47
C ALA A 467 22.01 -20.26 16.06
N PHE A 468 22.76 -20.81 15.10
CA PHE A 468 22.28 -21.07 13.74
C PHE A 468 21.04 -21.99 13.75
N LYS A 469 21.12 -23.14 14.43
CA LYS A 469 20.00 -24.09 14.51
C LYS A 469 18.77 -23.50 15.19
N THR A 470 18.97 -22.69 16.23
CA THR A 470 17.89 -21.98 16.91
C THR A 470 17.16 -21.05 15.96
N GLN A 471 17.89 -20.26 15.17
CA GLN A 471 17.27 -19.35 14.20
C GLN A 471 16.56 -20.09 13.06
N VAL A 472 17.17 -21.14 12.52
CA VAL A 472 16.54 -22.00 11.50
C VAL A 472 15.24 -22.59 12.05
N THR A 473 15.26 -23.09 13.29
CA THR A 473 14.07 -23.63 13.95
C THR A 473 12.99 -22.57 14.16
N ALA A 474 13.38 -21.35 14.54
CA ALA A 474 12.45 -20.23 14.70
C ALA A 474 11.79 -19.85 13.37
N LEU A 475 12.56 -19.77 12.28
CA LEU A 475 12.03 -19.46 10.95
C LEU A 475 11.15 -20.59 10.39
N ILE A 476 11.50 -21.85 10.63
CA ILE A 476 10.65 -22.99 10.28
C ILE A 476 9.32 -22.88 11.04
N LYS A 477 9.34 -22.68 12.36
CA LYS A 477 8.10 -22.53 13.15
C LYS A 477 7.22 -21.39 12.65
N LEU A 478 7.82 -20.26 12.29
CA LEU A 478 7.10 -19.11 11.73
C LEU A 478 6.43 -19.47 10.39
N LYS A 479 7.09 -20.23 9.53
CA LYS A 479 6.55 -20.68 8.23
C LYS A 479 5.59 -21.87 8.35
N GLU A 480 5.67 -22.64 9.43
CA GLU A 480 4.74 -23.74 9.77
C GLU A 480 3.45 -23.22 10.41
N CYS A 481 3.42 -21.95 10.85
CA CYS A 481 2.19 -21.33 11.33
C CYS A 481 1.10 -21.46 10.26
N GLU A 482 0.02 -22.09 10.66
CA GLU A 482 -1.16 -22.22 9.83
C GLU A 482 -1.90 -20.89 9.69
N ASP A 483 -2.55 -20.70 8.54
CA ASP A 483 -3.43 -19.54 8.35
C ASP A 483 -4.53 -19.54 9.43
N THR A 484 -4.63 -18.43 10.15
CA THR A 484 -5.54 -18.24 11.28
C THR A 484 -6.99 -18.07 10.83
N HIS A 485 -7.20 -17.49 9.65
CA HIS A 485 -8.52 -17.30 9.06
C HIS A 485 -8.47 -17.43 7.52
N LEU A 486 -9.65 -17.48 6.87
CA LEU A 486 -9.75 -17.74 5.43
C LEU A 486 -9.08 -16.64 4.61
N GLY A 487 -9.24 -15.39 5.02
CA GLY A 487 -8.62 -14.24 4.36
C GLY A 487 -7.09 -14.33 4.23
N GLU A 488 -6.40 -14.79 5.28
CA GLU A 488 -4.94 -14.96 5.29
C GLU A 488 -4.49 -15.98 4.22
N GLU A 489 -5.17 -17.13 4.17
CA GLU A 489 -4.92 -18.15 3.15
C GLU A 489 -5.17 -17.62 1.73
N VAL A 490 -6.25 -16.86 1.55
CA VAL A 490 -6.59 -16.24 0.27
C VAL A 490 -5.54 -15.21 -0.13
N ASP A 491 -5.01 -14.40 0.78
CA ASP A 491 -3.98 -13.42 0.49
C ASP A 491 -2.68 -14.08 0.03
N ARG A 492 -2.26 -15.16 0.70
CA ARG A 492 -1.11 -15.97 0.27
C ARG A 492 -1.31 -16.54 -1.14
N ASN A 493 -2.46 -17.17 -1.40
CA ASN A 493 -2.77 -17.76 -2.69
C ASN A 493 -2.91 -16.68 -3.80
N TRP A 494 -3.50 -15.53 -3.47
CA TRP A 494 -3.67 -14.43 -4.41
C TRP A 494 -2.34 -13.82 -4.83
N PHE A 495 -1.36 -13.76 -3.92
CA PHE A 495 -0.01 -13.31 -4.25
C PHE A 495 0.62 -14.17 -5.37
N GLU A 496 0.47 -15.49 -5.29
CA GLU A 496 0.97 -16.41 -6.32
C GLU A 496 0.25 -16.24 -7.67
N VAL A 497 -1.04 -15.93 -7.66
CA VAL A 497 -1.85 -15.67 -8.87
C VAL A 497 -1.48 -14.32 -9.49
N VAL A 498 -1.51 -13.23 -8.73
CA VAL A 498 -1.30 -11.87 -9.25
C VAL A 498 0.13 -11.65 -9.74
N THR A 499 1.11 -12.33 -9.15
CA THR A 499 2.52 -12.33 -9.63
C THR A 499 2.81 -13.44 -10.64
N GLN A 500 1.81 -14.29 -10.93
CA GLN A 500 1.88 -15.43 -11.86
C GLN A 500 3.03 -16.41 -11.57
N GLN A 501 3.36 -16.61 -10.29
CA GLN A 501 4.38 -17.55 -9.85
C GLN A 501 3.80 -18.94 -9.60
N TYR A 502 2.54 -19.00 -9.12
CA TYR A 502 1.76 -20.22 -8.92
C TYR A 502 2.45 -21.28 -8.03
N VAL A 503 3.30 -20.86 -7.09
CA VAL A 503 3.93 -21.74 -6.10
C VAL A 503 3.08 -21.76 -4.83
N PHE A 504 1.89 -22.35 -4.89
CA PHE A 504 0.94 -22.32 -3.77
C PHE A 504 1.44 -23.07 -2.52
N ASP A 505 2.35 -24.03 -2.69
CA ASP A 505 3.04 -24.76 -1.63
C ASP A 505 4.37 -24.11 -1.22
N ARG A 506 4.53 -22.80 -1.43
CA ARG A 506 5.78 -22.05 -1.20
C ARG A 506 6.35 -22.30 0.19
N LEU A 507 5.55 -22.11 1.24
CA LEU A 507 5.99 -22.27 2.64
C LEU A 507 6.57 -23.65 2.90
N ASN A 508 5.91 -24.72 2.41
CA ASN A 508 6.41 -26.09 2.54
C ASN A 508 7.77 -26.26 1.86
N ARG A 509 7.94 -25.71 0.65
CA ARG A 509 9.21 -25.79 -0.08
C ARG A 509 10.32 -24.97 0.57
N GLU A 510 9.99 -23.83 1.15
CA GLU A 510 10.94 -23.01 1.91
C GLU A 510 11.35 -23.72 3.21
N ILE A 511 10.42 -24.40 3.91
CA ILE A 511 10.73 -25.24 5.08
C ILE A 511 11.68 -26.38 4.70
N GLU A 512 11.42 -27.08 3.60
CA GLU A 512 12.33 -28.13 3.11
C GLU A 512 13.70 -27.56 2.71
N ALA A 513 13.75 -26.35 2.13
CA ALA A 513 15.01 -25.65 1.87
C ALA A 513 15.75 -25.30 3.17
N LEU A 514 15.07 -24.78 4.19
CA LEU A 514 15.66 -24.43 5.50
C LEU A 514 16.32 -25.62 6.19
N LYS A 515 15.72 -26.81 6.08
CA LYS A 515 16.29 -28.05 6.64
C LYS A 515 17.62 -28.45 5.99
N LEU A 516 17.87 -27.99 4.77
CA LEU A 516 19.07 -28.31 3.98
C LEU A 516 20.13 -27.20 3.99
N ILE A 517 19.76 -25.98 4.37
CA ILE A 517 20.69 -24.85 4.45
C ILE A 517 21.69 -25.08 5.58
N THR A 518 22.97 -24.85 5.28
CA THR A 518 24.05 -24.99 6.26
C THR A 518 24.56 -23.63 6.74
N LYS A 519 25.16 -23.61 7.93
CA LYS A 519 25.84 -22.44 8.47
C LYS A 519 26.92 -21.91 7.53
N ALA A 520 27.71 -22.81 6.93
CA ALA A 520 28.80 -22.45 6.04
C ALA A 520 28.29 -21.70 4.79
N GLU A 521 27.18 -22.15 4.21
CA GLU A 521 26.53 -21.46 3.08
C GLU A 521 26.00 -20.09 3.49
N LEU A 522 25.35 -19.95 4.65
CA LEU A 522 24.85 -18.67 5.12
C LEU A 522 25.99 -17.66 5.32
N VAL A 523 27.09 -18.10 5.93
CA VAL A 523 28.27 -17.25 6.15
C VAL A 523 28.95 -16.91 4.83
N SER A 524 29.17 -17.88 3.93
CA SER A 524 29.80 -17.61 2.63
C SER A 524 28.96 -16.64 1.81
N TRP A 525 27.64 -16.84 1.80
CA TRP A 525 26.70 -15.98 1.09
C TRP A 525 26.76 -14.55 1.59
N PHE A 526 26.78 -14.33 2.90
CA PHE A 526 26.95 -12.99 3.45
C PHE A 526 28.31 -12.38 3.03
N MET A 527 29.39 -13.15 3.11
CA MET A 527 30.74 -12.67 2.75
C MET A 527 30.88 -12.33 1.26
N GLU A 528 30.22 -13.07 0.36
CA GLU A 528 30.15 -12.75 -1.07
C GLU A 528 29.51 -11.36 -1.31
N HIS A 529 28.52 -10.95 -0.51
CA HIS A 529 27.95 -9.60 -0.62
C HIS A 529 28.89 -8.50 -0.11
N ARG A 530 29.96 -8.87 0.61
CA ARG A 530 30.97 -7.96 1.14
C ARG A 530 32.23 -7.89 0.30
N ASP A 531 32.34 -8.71 -0.75
CA ASP A 531 33.52 -8.74 -1.60
C ASP A 531 33.58 -7.56 -2.59
N THR A 532 34.68 -7.47 -3.34
CA THR A 532 34.90 -6.42 -4.35
C THR A 532 34.01 -6.57 -5.58
N THR A 533 33.26 -7.67 -5.70
CA THR A 533 32.30 -7.94 -6.77
C THR A 533 30.87 -7.56 -6.39
N SER A 534 30.68 -7.00 -5.20
CA SER A 534 29.38 -6.57 -4.69
C SER A 534 28.71 -5.51 -5.57
N LYS A 535 27.42 -5.70 -5.79
CA LYS A 535 26.55 -4.81 -6.57
C LYS A 535 25.76 -3.92 -5.62
N LYS A 536 26.32 -2.76 -5.28
CA LYS A 536 25.80 -1.86 -4.24
C LYS A 536 25.15 -0.60 -4.85
N LEU A 537 23.94 -0.28 -4.39
CA LEU A 537 23.22 0.96 -4.68
C LEU A 537 22.79 1.63 -3.38
N SER A 538 23.31 2.82 -3.11
CA SER A 538 22.89 3.69 -2.01
C SER A 538 21.91 4.75 -2.54
N VAL A 539 20.76 4.90 -1.89
CA VAL A 539 19.76 5.93 -2.20
C VAL A 539 19.54 6.77 -0.96
N HIS A 540 19.87 8.06 -1.05
CA HIS A 540 19.74 9.03 0.04
C HIS A 540 18.68 10.07 -0.36
N VAL A 541 17.64 10.19 0.47
CA VAL A 541 16.73 11.34 0.45
C VAL A 541 17.11 12.25 1.61
N VAL A 542 17.66 13.41 1.30
CA VAL A 542 18.30 14.30 2.26
C VAL A 542 17.31 15.36 2.73
N GLY A 543 16.94 15.33 4.00
CA GLY A 543 16.14 16.36 4.65
C GLY A 543 16.86 17.71 4.77
N PHE A 544 16.20 18.69 5.37
CA PHE A 544 16.75 20.03 5.56
C PHE A 544 17.28 20.22 6.98
N GLY A 545 18.56 20.57 7.12
CA GLY A 545 19.18 20.78 8.43
C GLY A 545 20.67 21.17 8.38
N GLU A 546 21.16 21.62 9.53
CA GLU A 546 22.52 22.17 9.68
C GLU A 546 23.62 21.16 9.33
N GLU A 547 23.41 19.88 9.62
CA GLU A 547 24.37 18.80 9.33
C GLU A 547 24.47 18.48 7.83
N GLU A 548 23.54 18.98 7.01
CA GLU A 548 23.56 18.88 5.55
C GLU A 548 23.98 20.21 4.89
N ASN A 549 24.55 21.14 5.68
CA ASN A 549 25.01 22.47 5.26
C ASN A 549 23.88 23.39 4.72
N ASP A 550 22.64 23.18 5.13
CA ASP A 550 21.57 24.12 4.84
C ASP A 550 21.69 25.36 5.74
N GLN A 551 21.54 26.56 5.17
CA GLN A 551 21.60 27.80 5.96
C GLN A 551 20.43 27.86 6.95
N ALA A 552 20.73 28.20 8.21
CA ALA A 552 19.74 28.48 9.24
C ALA A 552 18.81 29.62 8.76
N GLY A 553 17.58 29.27 8.37
CA GLY A 553 16.59 30.20 7.80
C GLY A 553 15.85 29.70 6.56
N GLN A 554 16.29 28.62 5.90
CA GLN A 554 15.51 27.97 4.83
C GLN A 554 14.45 26.99 5.36
N SER A 555 14.54 26.62 6.64
CA SER A 555 13.69 25.66 7.35
C SER A 555 12.49 26.27 8.09
N SER A 556 12.33 27.60 8.08
CA SER A 556 11.19 28.27 8.72
C SER A 556 10.08 28.57 7.70
N CYS A 557 9.10 27.67 7.60
CA CYS A 557 7.75 28.09 7.25
C CYS A 557 7.14 28.79 8.47
N GLY A 558 7.36 30.10 8.54
CA GLY A 558 6.75 31.02 9.49
C GLY A 558 7.34 32.41 9.29
N PRO A 559 6.62 33.38 8.70
CA PRO A 559 7.16 34.73 8.58
C PRO A 559 7.08 35.40 9.95
N ASN A 560 8.22 35.64 10.58
CA ASN A 560 8.29 36.65 11.64
C ASN A 560 8.14 38.04 11.00
N PRO A 561 7.28 38.92 11.52
CA PRO A 561 7.10 40.26 11.00
C PRO A 561 8.22 41.16 11.55
N ALA A 562 9.03 41.72 10.66
CA ALA A 562 9.88 42.86 10.99
C ALA A 562 9.87 43.87 9.83
N GLU A 563 9.01 44.87 10.03
CA GLU A 563 9.15 46.29 9.68
C GLU A 563 9.63 46.70 8.27
N GLY A 564 8.67 47.22 7.50
CA GLY A 564 8.81 48.53 6.85
C GLY A 564 9.60 48.62 5.55
N ASN A 565 8.92 48.48 4.41
CA ASN A 565 8.69 49.59 3.48
C ASN A 565 7.85 49.12 2.28
N GLU A 566 6.84 49.93 1.97
CA GLU A 566 6.02 49.83 0.78
C GLU A 566 6.88 50.02 -0.47
N ASP A 567 6.91 49.04 -1.37
CA ASP A 567 6.94 49.37 -2.80
C ASP A 567 6.39 48.23 -3.66
N GLN A 568 5.62 48.63 -4.67
CA GLN A 568 4.77 47.79 -5.51
C GLN A 568 5.58 46.92 -6.48
N GLY A 569 5.35 45.61 -6.46
CA GLY A 569 5.84 44.69 -7.49
C GLY A 569 5.16 43.33 -7.39
N GLN A 570 4.42 42.95 -8.43
CA GLN A 570 3.85 41.61 -8.62
C GLN A 570 4.95 40.54 -8.59
N ALA A 571 5.22 39.98 -7.42
CA ALA A 571 5.93 38.71 -7.28
C ALA A 571 4.89 37.59 -7.26
N LEU A 572 4.87 36.78 -8.32
CA LEU A 572 4.15 35.51 -8.34
C LEU A 572 4.51 34.73 -7.07
N LYS A 573 3.51 34.44 -6.23
CA LYS A 573 3.61 33.38 -5.23
C LYS A 573 3.96 32.09 -6.00
N THR A 574 5.22 31.67 -5.96
CA THR A 574 5.64 30.34 -6.42
C THR A 574 4.83 29.34 -5.61
N SER A 575 3.82 28.73 -6.23
CA SER A 575 3.01 27.71 -5.56
C SER A 575 3.95 26.60 -5.08
N SER A 576 3.81 26.16 -3.82
CA SER A 576 4.55 25.03 -3.22
C SER A 576 4.60 23.79 -4.14
N TYR A 577 3.61 23.63 -5.01
CA TYR A 577 3.52 22.60 -6.05
C TYR A 577 4.62 22.61 -7.12
N GLY A 578 5.21 23.76 -7.47
CA GLY A 578 6.18 23.87 -8.55
C GLY A 578 7.51 23.17 -8.26
N GLU A 579 7.94 23.18 -6.99
CA GLU A 579 9.25 22.67 -6.56
C GLU A 579 9.28 21.14 -6.45
N VAL A 580 8.13 20.50 -6.22
CA VAL A 580 8.00 19.04 -6.09
C VAL A 580 8.03 18.33 -7.45
N SER A 581 8.13 19.09 -8.54
CA SER A 581 8.12 18.56 -9.91
C SER A 581 9.44 17.99 -10.40
N LYS A 582 10.56 18.15 -9.66
CA LYS A 582 11.89 17.68 -10.10
C LYS A 582 12.75 17.21 -8.94
N LEU A 583 13.61 16.22 -9.19
CA LEU A 583 14.65 15.80 -8.26
C LEU A 583 15.83 16.78 -8.32
N THR A 584 16.32 17.18 -7.14
CA THR A 584 17.57 17.92 -6.99
C THR A 584 18.65 16.96 -6.54
N PHE A 585 19.56 16.59 -7.44
CA PHE A 585 20.69 15.71 -7.13
C PHE A 585 21.77 16.48 -6.36
N LEU A 586 22.35 15.83 -5.36
CA LEU A 586 23.39 16.39 -4.50
C LEU A 586 24.74 15.72 -4.78
N PRO A 587 25.87 16.43 -4.58
CA PRO A 587 27.19 15.85 -4.75
C PRO A 587 27.49 14.82 -3.64
N ALA A 588 28.41 13.90 -3.92
CA ALA A 588 28.97 13.00 -2.91
C ALA A 588 29.98 13.75 -2.02
N SER A 589 29.96 13.46 -0.71
CA SER A 589 31.01 13.87 0.23
C SER A 589 32.33 13.10 -0.04
N PRO A 590 33.48 13.65 0.38
CA PRO A 590 34.73 12.89 0.45
C PRO A 590 34.63 11.55 1.21
N MET A 591 33.68 11.42 2.15
CA MET A 591 33.43 10.18 2.89
C MET A 591 32.94 9.03 2.00
N LEU A 592 32.33 9.34 0.85
CA LEU A 592 31.80 8.36 -0.11
C LEU A 592 32.48 8.52 -1.48
N ALA A 593 33.74 8.97 -1.51
CA ALA A 593 34.48 9.24 -2.75
C ALA A 593 34.63 8.01 -3.67
N ASP A 594 34.58 6.80 -3.11
CA ASP A 594 34.67 5.55 -3.87
C ASP A 594 33.37 5.22 -4.63
N ALA A 595 32.24 5.85 -4.27
CA ALA A 595 30.96 5.62 -4.92
C ALA A 595 30.80 6.45 -6.20
N THR A 596 30.33 5.82 -7.28
CA THR A 596 29.97 6.53 -8.51
C THR A 596 28.61 7.22 -8.34
N LEU A 597 28.56 8.54 -8.51
CA LEU A 597 27.33 9.31 -8.38
C LEU A 597 26.37 9.07 -9.57
N ILE A 598 25.08 8.86 -9.27
CA ILE A 598 23.98 8.85 -10.23
C ILE A 598 23.28 10.21 -10.15
N ASN A 599 23.53 11.08 -11.13
CA ASN A 599 22.91 12.39 -11.27
C ASN A 599 21.86 12.45 -12.41
N ASP A 600 21.80 11.40 -13.24
CA ASP A 600 20.76 11.18 -14.24
C ASP A 600 20.40 9.69 -14.26
N ILE A 601 19.26 9.36 -13.66
CA ILE A 601 18.77 7.99 -13.53
C ILE A 601 18.49 7.36 -14.90
N ARG A 602 17.97 8.12 -15.87
CA ARG A 602 17.63 7.58 -17.18
C ARG A 602 18.89 7.30 -18.00
N ALA A 603 19.84 8.23 -18.02
CA ALA A 603 21.13 8.01 -18.67
C ALA A 603 21.86 6.80 -18.06
N PHE A 604 21.90 6.71 -16.73
CA PHE A 604 22.49 5.56 -16.03
C PHE A 604 21.85 4.24 -16.45
N THR A 605 20.53 4.09 -16.26
CA THR A 605 19.81 2.84 -16.49
C THR A 605 19.81 2.39 -17.95
N SER A 606 19.77 3.32 -18.91
CA SER A 606 19.83 3.01 -20.34
C SER A 606 21.16 2.37 -20.81
N SER A 607 22.23 2.53 -20.02
CA SER A 607 23.54 1.94 -20.31
C SER A 607 23.72 0.54 -19.73
N LEU A 608 22.81 0.10 -18.85
CA LEU A 608 22.94 -1.16 -18.11
C LEU A 608 22.32 -2.34 -18.85
N THR A 609 22.86 -3.52 -18.59
CA THR A 609 22.25 -4.79 -18.99
C THR A 609 20.97 -5.02 -18.18
N LEU A 610 19.98 -5.65 -18.82
CA LEU A 610 18.74 -6.03 -18.16
C LEU A 610 18.76 -7.52 -17.89
N TYR A 611 18.39 -7.92 -16.68
CA TYR A 611 18.06 -9.32 -16.44
C TYR A 611 16.85 -9.73 -17.29
N PRO A 612 16.77 -11.01 -17.71
CA PRO A 612 15.54 -11.54 -18.30
C PRO A 612 14.41 -11.50 -17.27
N TYR A 613 13.16 -11.57 -17.75
CA TYR A 613 12.03 -11.80 -16.85
C TYR A 613 12.28 -13.08 -16.04
N HIS A 614 12.19 -12.97 -14.72
CA HIS A 614 12.49 -14.06 -13.82
C HIS A 614 11.46 -14.13 -12.71
N LYS A 615 11.15 -15.34 -12.27
CA LYS A 615 10.23 -15.63 -11.18
C LYS A 615 10.95 -16.52 -10.18
N ILE A 616 10.72 -16.31 -8.89
CA ILE A 616 11.36 -17.10 -7.82
C ILE A 616 10.59 -18.40 -7.67
N LEU A 617 10.97 -19.35 -8.52
CA LEU A 617 10.40 -20.69 -8.61
C LEU A 617 11.37 -21.72 -7.99
N LYS A 618 11.14 -23.01 -8.26
CA LYS A 618 11.94 -24.12 -7.73
C LYS A 618 13.39 -24.08 -8.17
#